data_AF-A0A1J3I2J4-F1
#
_entry.id   AF-A0A1J3I2J4-F1
#
_cell.length_a   1.000
_cell.length_b   1.000
_cell.length_c   1.000
_cell.angle_alpha   90.00
_cell.angle_beta   90.00
_cell.angle_gamma   90.00
#
_symmetry.space_group_name_H-M   'P 1'
#
loop_
_entity.id
_entity.type
_entity.pdbx_description
1 polymer ?
#
loop_
_entity_poly.entity_id
_entity_poly.type
_entity_poly.pdbx_seq_one_letter_code
_entity_poly.pdbx_strand_id
1 'polypeptide(L)'
;FKCHFFNPFFYIKLASRSGYNYEAVRRWTTQRKLGYNLIDCDIIFVPIHGGVHWTLAVINIRKRKFQFLDSLKGFDPRILKALAKYLVDEV
;
A
#
# COMPACT_ATOMS: atom_id res chain seq x y z
N PHE A 1 1.67 12.92 -14.73
CA PHE A 1 2.21 11.77 -13.99
C PHE A 1 1.97 12.02 -12.51
N LYS A 2 1.17 11.19 -11.83
CA LYS A 2 0.73 11.36 -10.44
C LYS A 2 1.22 10.20 -9.59
N CYS A 3 1.79 10.51 -8.42
CA CYS A 3 2.28 9.50 -7.48
C CYS A 3 1.67 9.72 -6.10
N HIS A 4 1.36 8.63 -5.40
CA HIS A 4 0.99 8.67 -3.99
C HIS A 4 2.05 7.96 -3.13
N PHE A 5 2.39 8.56 -1.99
CA PHE A 5 3.34 7.99 -1.03
C PHE A 5 2.65 7.83 0.31
N PHE A 6 2.46 6.59 0.74
CA PHE A 6 1.98 6.32 2.09
C PHE A 6 3.08 6.56 3.12
N ASN A 7 2.68 6.93 4.33
CA ASN A 7 3.58 6.85 5.47
C ASN A 7 3.73 5.38 5.93
N PRO A 8 4.78 5.05 6.69
CA PRO A 8 5.04 3.68 7.16
C PRO A 8 3.93 3.06 8.03
N PHE A 9 3.10 3.87 8.68
CA PHE A 9 2.04 3.38 9.57
C PHE A 9 0.85 2.82 8.81
N PHE A 10 0.68 3.16 7.52
CA PHE A 10 -0.42 2.67 6.71
C PHE A 10 -0.49 1.14 6.69
N TYR A 11 0.61 0.49 6.28
CA TYR A 11 0.61 -0.97 6.17
C TYR A 11 0.45 -1.65 7.53
N ILE A 12 1.04 -1.09 8.58
CA ILE A 12 0.90 -1.61 9.96
C ILE A 12 -0.58 -1.59 10.40
N LYS A 13 -1.33 -0.55 10.02
CA LYS A 13 -2.76 -0.44 10.34
C LYS A 13 -3.62 -1.33 9.45
N LEU A 14 -3.30 -1.45 8.17
CA LEU A 14 -4.00 -2.30 7.21
C LEU A 14 -3.81 -3.79 7.53
N ALA A 15 -2.59 -4.22 7.85
CA ALA A 15 -2.21 -5.59 8.12
C ALA A 15 -1.88 -5.76 9.62
N SER A 16 -2.90 -5.54 10.45
CA SER A 16 -2.77 -5.65 11.90
C SER A 16 -2.56 -7.10 12.37
N ARG A 17 -2.30 -7.31 13.68
CA ARG A 17 -2.12 -8.66 14.26
C ARG A 17 -3.33 -9.58 14.05
N SER A 18 -4.54 -9.04 13.94
CA SER A 18 -5.75 -9.80 13.64
C SER A 18 -5.96 -10.04 12.13
N GLY A 19 -5.00 -9.65 11.30
CA GLY A 19 -5.05 -9.75 9.85
C GLY A 19 -5.44 -8.43 9.17
N TYR A 20 -6.00 -8.57 7.97
CA TYR A 20 -6.44 -7.48 7.12
C TYR A 20 -7.57 -6.66 7.77
N ASN A 21 -7.39 -5.35 7.87
CA ASN A 21 -8.31 -4.42 8.52
C ASN A 21 -8.48 -3.13 7.70
N TYR A 22 -9.40 -3.16 6.73
CA TYR A 22 -9.72 -1.99 5.90
C TYR A 22 -10.31 -0.83 6.73
N GLU A 23 -11.19 -1.12 7.69
CA GLU A 23 -11.86 -0.08 8.49
C GLU A 23 -10.87 0.84 9.25
N ALA A 24 -9.73 0.30 9.67
CA ALA A 24 -8.67 1.09 10.31
C ALA A 24 -8.03 2.14 9.38
N VAL A 25 -8.10 1.94 8.06
CA VAL A 25 -7.46 2.80 7.06
C VAL A 25 -8.42 3.42 6.04
N ARG A 26 -9.71 3.04 6.03
CA ARG A 26 -10.74 3.51 5.09
C ARG A 26 -10.79 5.03 4.89
N ARG A 27 -10.49 5.80 5.95
CA ARG A 27 -10.52 7.27 5.89
C ARG A 27 -9.23 7.91 5.37
N TRP A 28 -8.18 7.13 5.09
CA TRP A 28 -6.85 7.65 4.78
C TRP A 28 -6.73 8.25 3.39
N THR A 29 -7.51 7.74 2.45
CA THR A 29 -7.41 8.02 1.02
C THR A 29 -8.68 8.64 0.44
N THR A 30 -9.62 9.03 1.30
CA THR A 30 -10.85 9.70 0.87
C THR A 30 -10.55 10.94 0.03
N GLN A 31 -11.39 11.22 -0.96
CA GLN A 31 -11.30 12.42 -1.79
C GLN A 31 -11.20 13.71 -0.96
N ARG A 32 -11.91 13.79 0.18
CA ARG A 32 -11.82 14.93 1.10
C ARG A 32 -10.44 15.09 1.73
N LYS A 33 -9.74 13.99 2.00
CA LYS A 33 -8.42 14.00 2.66
C LYS A 33 -7.28 14.20 1.66
N LEU A 34 -7.36 13.59 0.49
CA LEU A 34 -6.28 13.65 -0.51
C LEU A 34 -6.51 14.69 -1.61
N GLY A 35 -7.76 15.06 -1.90
CA GLY A 35 -8.12 15.87 -3.07
C GLY A 35 -8.11 15.11 -4.40
N TYR A 36 -7.85 13.79 -4.38
CA TYR A 36 -7.85 12.90 -5.54
C TYR A 36 -8.16 11.46 -5.08
N ASN A 37 -8.64 10.62 -6.00
CA ASN A 37 -8.81 9.20 -5.72
C ASN A 37 -7.49 8.49 -5.89
N LEU A 38 -7.23 7.51 -5.04
CA LEU A 38 -5.97 6.75 -5.09
C LEU A 38 -5.78 6.07 -6.45
N ILE A 39 -6.87 5.62 -7.07
CA ILE A 39 -6.89 4.97 -8.40
C ILE A 39 -6.52 5.91 -9.56
N ASP A 40 -6.58 7.23 -9.36
CA ASP A 40 -6.18 8.22 -10.36
C ASP A 40 -4.66 8.42 -10.41
N CYS A 41 -3.91 7.75 -9.53
CA CYS A 41 -2.45 7.79 -9.50
C CYS A 41 -1.85 6.81 -10.51
N ASP A 42 -0.67 7.14 -11.03
CA ASP A 42 0.10 6.24 -11.90
C ASP A 42 0.86 5.19 -11.10
N ILE A 43 1.45 5.61 -9.97
CA ILE A 43 2.25 4.77 -9.07
C ILE A 43 1.95 5.12 -7.61
N ILE A 44 1.79 4.09 -6.78
CA ILE A 44 1.60 4.21 -5.34
C ILE A 44 2.75 3.50 -4.64
N PHE A 45 3.36 4.18 -3.68
CA PHE A 45 4.48 3.70 -2.89
C PHE A 45 4.06 3.44 -1.46
N VAL A 46 4.35 2.24 -0.96
CA VAL A 46 4.02 1.81 0.40
C VAL A 46 5.30 1.32 1.09
N PRO A 47 5.93 2.17 1.93
CA PRO A 47 7.03 1.74 2.79
C PRO A 47 6.55 0.67 3.77
N ILE A 48 7.30 -0.40 3.92
CA ILE A 48 7.00 -1.51 4.83
C ILE A 48 8.11 -1.61 5.87
N HIS A 49 7.73 -1.50 7.15
CA HIS A 49 8.64 -1.67 8.28
C HIS A 49 8.51 -3.07 8.87
N GLY A 50 9.54 -3.90 8.71
CA GLY A 50 9.61 -5.28 9.22
C GLY A 50 10.28 -5.41 10.60
N GLY A 51 10.36 -4.34 11.38
CA GLY A 51 11.02 -4.31 12.69
C GLY A 51 12.39 -3.64 12.64
N VAL A 52 13.38 -4.26 12.01
CA VAL A 52 14.73 -3.68 11.81
C VAL A 52 15.07 -3.43 10.34
N HIS A 53 14.25 -3.98 9.43
CA HIS A 53 14.49 -3.96 7.99
C HIS A 53 13.35 -3.22 7.27
N TRP A 54 13.73 -2.43 6.27
CA TRP A 54 12.82 -1.65 5.44
C TRP A 54 12.72 -2.25 4.05
N THR A 55 11.50 -2.41 3.57
CA THR A 55 11.20 -2.82 2.20
C THR A 55 10.17 -1.87 1.59
N LEU A 56 10.00 -1.94 0.28
CA LEU A 56 9.08 -1.07 -0.45
C LEU A 56 8.13 -1.91 -1.31
N ALA A 57 6.84 -1.77 -1.07
CA ALA A 57 5.84 -2.24 -2.02
C ALA A 57 5.45 -1.11 -2.97
N VAL A 58 5.31 -1.44 -4.25
CA VAL A 58 4.95 -0.50 -5.32
C VAL A 58 3.76 -1.05 -6.08
N ILE A 59 2.69 -0.25 -6.16
CA ILE A 59 1.53 -0.51 -7.01
C ILE A 59 1.68 0.38 -8.24
N ASN A 60 1.99 -0.22 -9.38
CA ASN A 60 2.06 0.47 -10.66
C ASN A 60 0.74 0.28 -11.40
N ILE A 61 -0.17 1.26 -11.27
CA ILE A 61 -1.50 1.22 -11.88
C ILE A 61 -1.37 1.22 -13.41
N ARG A 62 -0.50 2.07 -13.97
CA ARG A 62 -0.24 2.13 -15.41
C ARG A 62 0.18 0.79 -16.02
N LYS A 63 1.04 0.05 -15.33
CA LYS A 63 1.55 -1.26 -15.78
C LYS A 63 0.75 -2.44 -15.23
N ARG A 64 -0.32 -2.18 -14.47
CA ARG A 64 -1.13 -3.20 -13.77
C ARG A 64 -0.26 -4.22 -13.00
N LYS A 65 0.73 -3.71 -12.26
CA LYS A 65 1.74 -4.54 -11.61
C LYS A 65 1.92 -4.18 -10.15
N PHE A 66 2.03 -5.19 -9.30
CA PHE A 66 2.51 -5.09 -7.94
C PHE A 66 3.98 -5.53 -7.88
N GLN A 67 4.81 -4.77 -7.18
CA GLN A 67 6.23 -5.06 -7.00
C GLN A 67 6.59 -4.98 -5.52
N PHE A 68 7.44 -5.90 -5.08
CA PHE A 68 8.05 -5.86 -3.76
C PHE A 68 9.55 -5.70 -3.96
N LEU A 69 10.12 -4.65 -3.38
CA LEU A 69 11.53 -4.31 -3.51
C LEU A 69 12.18 -4.47 -2.14
N ASP A 70 13.13 -5.40 -2.07
CA ASP A 70 13.85 -5.76 -0.87
C ASP A 70 15.35 -5.84 -1.19
N SER A 71 16.16 -4.99 -0.54
CA SER A 71 17.61 -4.95 -0.72
C SER A 71 18.32 -6.21 -0.19
N LEU A 72 17.67 -6.96 0.70
CA LEU A 72 18.13 -8.24 1.23
C LEU A 72 17.53 -9.44 0.46
N LYS A 73 16.89 -9.18 -0.69
CA LYS A 73 16.26 -10.18 -1.58
C LYS A 73 15.17 -11.03 -0.91
N GLY A 74 14.56 -10.54 0.16
CA GLY A 74 13.37 -11.14 0.75
C GLY A 74 12.12 -10.93 -0.10
N PHE A 75 11.09 -11.73 0.16
CA PHE A 75 9.79 -11.61 -0.48
C PHE A 75 8.69 -12.09 0.45
N ASP A 76 7.67 -11.25 0.67
CA ASP A 76 6.46 -11.63 1.40
C ASP A 76 5.21 -11.39 0.55
N PRO A 77 4.60 -12.46 -0.02
CA PRO A 77 3.43 -12.33 -0.88
C PRO A 77 2.19 -11.83 -0.13
N ARG A 78 2.16 -11.90 1.22
CA ARG A 78 1.02 -11.42 2.02
C ARG A 78 0.88 -9.90 1.91
N ILE A 79 2.00 -9.19 1.81
CA ILE A 79 2.03 -7.73 1.62
C ILE A 79 1.29 -7.37 0.34
N LEU A 80 1.69 -7.97 -0.79
CA LEU A 80 1.10 -7.66 -2.09
C LEU A 80 -0.37 -8.08 -2.16
N LYS A 81 -0.75 -9.21 -1.54
CA LYS A 81 -2.16 -9.64 -1.43
C LYS A 81 -3.00 -8.64 -0.64
N ALA A 82 -2.49 -8.14 0.50
CA ALA A 82 -3.18 -7.14 1.30
C ALA A 82 -3.36 -5.83 0.53
N LEU A 83 -2.33 -5.38 -0.20
CA LEU A 83 -2.41 -4.16 -1.03
C LEU A 83 -3.35 -4.31 -2.23
N ALA A 84 -3.38 -5.48 -2.86
CA ALA A 84 -4.32 -5.77 -3.93
C ALA A 84 -5.76 -5.74 -3.41
N LYS A 85 -6.02 -6.35 -2.24
CA LYS A 85 -7.33 -6.29 -1.58
C LYS A 85 -7.71 -4.86 -1.20
N TYR A 86 -6.78 -4.09 -0.64
CA TYR A 86 -7.01 -2.69 -0.32
C TYR A 86 -7.39 -1.86 -1.55
N LEU A 87 -6.72 -2.06 -2.68
CA LEU A 87 -7.07 -1.35 -3.91
C LEU A 87 -8.48 -1.70 -4.42
N VAL A 88 -8.95 -2.93 -4.21
CA VAL A 88 -10.33 -3.34 -4.51
C VAL A 88 -11.32 -2.65 -3.59
N ASP A 89 -11.02 -2.55 -2.30
CA ASP A 89 -11.91 -1.89 -1.32
C ASP A 89 -11.98 -0.35 -1.50
N GLU A 90 -11.04 0.26 -2.24
CA GLU A 90 -11.01 1.70 -2.57
C GLU A 90 -11.81 2.08 -3.84
N VAL A 91 -12.37 1.10 -4.55
CA VAL A 91 -13.18 1.28 -5.77
C VAL A 91 -14.64 0.99 -5.47
#